data_AF-A0A344LDE4-F1
#
_entry.id   AF-A0A344LDE4-F1
#
_cell.length_a   1.000
_cell.length_b   1.000
_cell.length_c   1.000
_cell.angle_alpha   90.00
_cell.angle_beta   90.00
_cell.angle_gamma   90.00
#
_symmetry.space_group_name_H-M   'P 1'
#
loop_
_entity.id
_entity.type
_entity.pdbx_description
1 polymer ?
#
loop_
_entity_poly.entity_id
_entity_poly.type
_entity_poly.pdbx_seq_one_letter_code
_entity_poly.pdbx_strand_id
1 'polypeptide(L)'
;MREQTDVDLAYLDFCATVELRDHTSPNGPALYELALLFDVTLAGPEAARSSEHELRWLTQADLHQVELRPAVIAERLRSDALTVEHPWWPHYS
;
A
#
# COMPACT_ATOMS: atom_id res chain seq x y z
N MET A 1 -1.81 -11.80 1.79
CA MET A 1 -3.15 -11.47 1.27
C MET A 1 -4.20 -12.46 1.72
N ARG A 2 -4.30 -13.69 1.17
CA ARG A 2 -5.31 -14.66 1.64
C ARG A 2 -5.23 -14.96 3.14
N GLU A 3 -4.02 -15.12 3.67
CA GLU A 3 -3.80 -15.28 5.11
C GLU A 3 -4.21 -14.06 5.96
N GLN A 4 -4.35 -12.88 5.35
CA GLN A 4 -4.66 -11.61 6.02
C GLN A 4 -6.12 -11.18 5.85
N THR A 5 -6.76 -11.54 4.72
CA THR A 5 -8.11 -11.08 4.34
C THR A 5 -9.11 -12.22 4.08
N ASP A 6 -8.65 -13.47 4.09
CA ASP A 6 -9.40 -14.70 3.75
C ASP A 6 -10.08 -14.70 2.36
N VAL A 7 -9.63 -13.81 1.48
CA VAL A 7 -10.21 -13.63 0.14
C VAL A 7 -9.12 -13.76 -0.93
N ASP A 8 -9.50 -14.40 -2.04
CA ASP A 8 -8.63 -14.56 -3.21
C ASP A 8 -8.53 -13.26 -4.02
N LEU A 9 -7.43 -13.14 -4.78
CA LEU A 9 -7.21 -12.00 -5.66
C LEU A 9 -7.77 -12.29 -7.05
N ALA A 10 -8.55 -11.36 -7.59
CA ALA A 10 -8.97 -11.38 -8.99
C ALA A 10 -7.91 -10.74 -9.90
N TYR A 11 -7.21 -9.72 -9.41
CA TYR A 11 -6.18 -8.99 -10.15
C TYR A 11 -5.11 -8.45 -9.20
N LEU A 12 -3.88 -8.34 -9.71
CA LEU A 12 -2.72 -7.79 -9.02
C LEU A 12 -1.82 -7.10 -10.05
N ASP A 13 -1.43 -5.87 -9.78
CA ASP A 13 -0.46 -5.13 -10.60
C ASP A 13 0.49 -4.30 -9.73
N PHE A 14 1.71 -4.08 -10.21
CA PHE A 14 2.70 -3.30 -9.50
C PHE A 14 2.50 -1.80 -9.69
N CYS A 15 2.43 -1.04 -8.60
CA CYS A 15 2.27 0.41 -8.64
C CYS A 15 3.60 1.16 -8.47
N ALA A 16 4.28 0.92 -7.35
CA ALA A 16 5.35 1.78 -6.89
C ALA A 16 6.25 1.09 -5.86
N THR A 17 7.47 1.62 -5.74
CA THR A 17 8.37 1.34 -4.61
C THR A 17 8.44 2.57 -3.74
N VAL A 18 8.30 2.41 -2.42
CA VAL A 18 8.37 3.49 -1.44
C VAL A 18 9.46 3.18 -0.42
N GLU A 19 10.40 4.11 -0.24
CA GLU A 19 11.40 4.02 0.83
C GLU A 19 10.76 4.41 2.18
N LEU A 20 10.90 3.53 3.17
CA LEU A 20 10.49 3.76 4.55
C LEU A 20 11.74 4.15 5.35
N ARG A 21 12.00 5.45 5.48
CA ARG A 21 13.23 5.98 6.10
C ARG A 21 13.17 6.11 7.62
N ASP A 22 11.98 6.01 8.23
CA ASP A 22 11.76 6.41 9.63
C ASP A 22 11.53 5.25 10.61
N HIS A 23 11.82 4.01 10.23
CA HIS A 23 11.86 2.88 11.17
C HIS A 23 13.19 2.87 11.97
N THR A 24 13.56 4.01 12.56
CA THR A 24 14.69 4.08 13.47
C THR A 24 14.27 3.55 14.84
N SER A 25 14.77 2.36 15.20
CA SER A 25 14.92 2.03 16.62
C SER A 25 15.84 3.09 17.23
N PRO A 26 15.44 3.77 18.33
CA PRO A 26 16.22 4.89 18.89
C PRO A 26 17.67 4.53 19.28
N ASN A 27 18.00 3.23 19.35
CA ASN A 27 19.35 2.72 19.62
C ASN A 27 19.85 1.70 18.58
N GLY A 28 19.20 1.58 17.41
CA GLY A 28 19.52 0.59 16.38
C GLY A 28 20.25 1.18 15.16
N PRO A 29 20.89 0.34 14.32
CA PRO A 29 21.41 0.79 13.04
C PRO A 29 20.29 1.35 12.16
N ALA A 30 20.63 2.26 11.25
CA ALA A 30 19.69 2.74 10.25
C ALA A 30 19.15 1.56 9.45
N LEU A 31 17.84 1.29 9.59
CA LEU A 31 17.14 0.28 8.81
C LEU A 31 16.63 0.95 7.55
N TYR A 32 17.05 0.42 6.39
CA TYR A 32 16.52 0.81 5.10
C TYR A 32 15.44 -0.18 4.71
N GLU A 33 14.20 0.24 4.82
CA GLU A 33 13.05 -0.58 4.42
C GLU A 33 12.46 -0.06 3.11
N LEU A 34 12.08 -0.98 2.23
CA LEU A 34 11.42 -0.70 0.97
C LEU A 34 10.05 -1.38 0.98
N ALA A 35 8.99 -0.60 0.77
CA ALA A 35 7.65 -1.11 0.54
C ALA A 35 7.38 -1.20 -0.96
N LEU A 36 6.96 -2.38 -1.42
CA LEU A 36 6.43 -2.59 -2.77
C LEU A 36 4.92 -2.49 -2.71
N LEU A 37 4.36 -1.54 -3.45
CA LEU A 37 2.93 -1.29 -3.52
C LEU A 37 2.34 -1.92 -4.77
N PHE A 38 1.21 -2.59 -4.59
CA PHE A 38 0.47 -3.24 -5.66
C PHE A 38 -0.98 -2.75 -5.65
N ASP A 39 -1.53 -2.54 -6.83
CA ASP A 39 -2.97 -2.41 -7.03
C ASP A 39 -3.56 -3.81 -7.03
N VAL A 40 -4.61 -4.02 -6.23
CA VAL A 40 -5.17 -5.33 -5.95
C VAL A 40 -6.68 -5.26 -6.06
N THR A 41 -7.25 -6.13 -6.90
CA THR A 41 -8.70 -6.37 -6.93
C THR A 41 -9.02 -7.69 -6.24
N LEU A 42 -9.89 -7.66 -5.23
CA LEU A 42 -10.34 -8.86 -4.52
C LEU A 42 -11.48 -9.58 -5.26
N ALA A 43 -11.47 -10.91 -5.24
CA ALA A 43 -12.58 -11.74 -5.71
C ALA A 43 -13.65 -11.86 -4.62
N GLY A 44 -14.60 -10.92 -4.59
CA GLY A 44 -15.66 -10.87 -3.56
C GLY A 44 -15.29 -10.01 -2.34
N PRO A 45 -15.07 -8.70 -2.51
CA PRO A 45 -14.57 -7.81 -1.46
C PRO A 45 -15.46 -7.76 -0.19
N GLU A 46 -16.76 -7.97 -0.33
CA GLU A 46 -17.73 -8.04 0.78
C GLU A 46 -17.46 -9.19 1.77
N ALA A 47 -16.79 -10.24 1.32
CA ALA A 47 -16.41 -11.39 2.16
C ALA A 47 -15.09 -11.16 2.92
N ALA A 48 -14.35 -10.08 2.65
CA ALA A 48 -13.04 -9.84 3.24
C ALA A 48 -13.13 -9.66 4.76
N ARG A 49 -12.32 -10.41 5.51
CA ARG A 49 -12.22 -10.36 6.97
C ARG A 49 -10.75 -10.44 7.38
N SER A 50 -10.35 -9.68 8.39
CA SER A 50 -9.02 -9.83 8.98
C SER A 50 -9.13 -10.48 10.36
N SER A 51 -8.19 -11.36 10.64
CA SER A 51 -8.07 -12.06 11.93
C SER A 51 -7.48 -11.18 13.03
N GLU A 52 -6.72 -10.15 12.67
CA GLU A 52 -5.94 -9.34 13.61
C GLU A 52 -6.53 -7.95 13.84
N HIS A 53 -7.19 -7.37 12.82
CA HIS A 53 -7.64 -5.98 12.84
C HIS A 53 -9.01 -5.78 12.20
N GLU A 54 -9.66 -4.65 12.48
CA GLU A 54 -10.89 -4.26 11.80
C GLU A 54 -10.58 -3.86 10.34
N LEU A 55 -11.35 -4.40 9.39
CA LEU A 55 -11.28 -3.99 7.98
C LEU A 55 -12.37 -2.97 7.68
N ARG A 56 -11.98 -1.87 7.03
CA ARG A 56 -12.90 -0.83 6.59
C ARG A 56 -12.61 -0.43 5.14
N TRP A 57 -13.66 -0.41 4.32
CA TRP A 57 -13.60 0.16 2.99
C TRP A 57 -13.70 1.69 3.08
N LEU A 58 -12.79 2.37 2.39
CA LEU A 58 -12.71 3.84 2.35
C LEU A 58 -12.75 4.31 0.91
N THR A 59 -13.44 5.43 0.68
CA THR A 59 -13.34 6.16 -0.58
C THR A 59 -12.13 7.09 -0.56
N GLN A 60 -11.73 7.61 -1.73
CA GLN A 60 -10.63 8.58 -1.82
C GLN A 60 -10.88 9.84 -0.97
N ALA A 61 -12.14 10.29 -0.86
CA ALA A 61 -12.50 11.43 -0.02
C ALA A 61 -12.29 11.15 1.48
N ASP A 62 -12.49 9.90 1.90
CA ASP A 62 -12.34 9.50 3.31
C ASP A 62 -10.86 9.42 3.73
N LEU A 63 -9.91 9.29 2.79
CA LEU A 63 -8.47 9.18 3.08
C LEU A 63 -7.89 10.40 3.81
N HIS A 64 -8.52 11.57 3.67
CA HIS A 64 -8.14 12.78 4.39
C HIS A 64 -8.60 12.78 5.85
N GLN A 65 -9.59 11.96 6.19
CA GLN A 65 -10.19 11.89 7.53
C GLN A 65 -9.58 10.77 8.39
N VAL A 66 -8.79 9.88 7.77
CA VAL A 66 -8.15 8.75 8.45
C VAL A 66 -6.65 8.96 8.53
N GLU A 67 -6.10 8.71 9.71
CA GLU A 67 -4.66 8.69 9.91
C GLU A 67 -4.07 7.36 9.40
N LEU A 68 -3.67 7.36 8.14
CA LEU A 68 -2.98 6.22 7.53
C LEU A 68 -1.50 6.22 7.89
N ARG A 69 -0.99 5.03 8.21
CA ARG A 69 0.42 4.75 8.47
C ARG A 69 0.88 3.62 7.55
N PRO A 70 2.13 3.63 7.08
CA PRO A 70 3.14 4.69 7.21
C PRO A 70 2.77 6.00 6.51
N ALA A 71 3.19 7.14 7.07
CA ALA A 71 2.80 8.48 6.58
C ALA A 71 3.21 8.73 5.12
N VAL A 72 4.37 8.21 4.71
CA VAL A 72 4.87 8.32 3.33
C VAL A 72 3.96 7.60 2.32
N ILE A 73 3.34 6.47 2.71
CA ILE A 73 2.37 5.76 1.86
C ILE A 73 1.05 6.55 1.81
N ALA A 74 0.61 7.09 2.95
CA ALA A 74 -0.59 7.91 3.05
C ALA A 74 -0.53 9.16 2.16
N GLU A 75 0.62 9.83 2.11
CA GLU A 75 0.84 11.00 1.24
C GLU A 75 0.76 10.62 -0.24
N ARG A 76 1.34 9.48 -0.63
CA ARG A 76 1.28 8.97 -2.00
C ARG A 76 -0.15 8.60 -2.42
N LEU A 77 -0.91 7.95 -1.56
CA LEU A 77 -2.32 7.61 -1.80
C LEU A 77 -3.18 8.88 -2.00
N ARG A 78 -2.99 9.91 -1.16
CA ARG A 78 -3.77 11.15 -1.24
C ARG A 78 -3.42 12.01 -2.45
N SER A 79 -2.21 11.91 -2.96
CA SER A 79 -1.74 12.66 -4.14
C SER A 79 -2.06 11.97 -5.47
N ASP A 80 -2.73 10.81 -5.44
CA ASP A 80 -3.00 9.96 -6.61
C ASP A 80 -1.73 9.58 -7.40
N ALA A 81 -0.57 9.68 -6.75
CA ALA A 81 0.74 9.50 -7.36
C ALA A 81 1.20 8.03 -7.42
N LEU A 82 0.27 7.08 -7.21
CA LEU A 82 0.51 5.64 -7.28
C LEU A 82 0.13 5.05 -8.64
N THR A 83 -0.52 5.83 -9.49
CA THR A 83 -0.86 5.48 -10.88
C THR A 83 0.35 5.73 -11.78
N VAL A 84 1.39 4.90 -11.70
CA VAL A 84 2.43 4.92 -12.72
C VAL A 84 2.09 3.85 -13.74
N GLU A 85 1.72 4.27 -14.96
CA GLU A 85 1.45 3.31 -16.04
C GLU A 85 2.67 2.39 -16.29
N HIS A 86 3.91 2.83 -16.06
CA HIS A 86 5.12 2.00 -16.27
C HIS A 86 6.35 2.45 -15.43
N PRO A 87 6.51 1.99 -14.18
CA PRO A 87 7.59 2.49 -13.30
C PRO A 87 9.02 2.01 -13.63
N TRP A 88 9.22 1.07 -14.57
CA TRP A 88 10.53 0.46 -14.84
C TRP A 88 10.95 0.41 -16.32
N TRP A 89 10.25 1.09 -17.24
CA TRP A 89 10.72 1.07 -18.62
C TRP A 89 11.97 1.95 -18.77
N PRO A 90 13.11 1.45 -19.27
CA PRO A 90 14.24 2.30 -19.57
C PRO A 90 13.82 3.37 -20.58
N HIS A 91 13.94 4.64 -20.18
CA HIS A 91 13.91 5.77 -21.11
C HIS A 91 15.17 5.67 -21.98
N TYR A 92 15.04 5.13 -23.19
CA TYR A 92 16.07 5.30 -24.20
C TYR A 92 16.14 6.79 -24.56
N SER A 93 17.26 7.40 -24.17
CA SER A 93 17.68 8.75 -24.60
C SER A 93 18.35 8.67 -25.96
#